data_AF-A0A941GDV2-F1
#
_entry.id   AF-A0A941GDV2-F1
#
_cell.length_a   1.000
_cell.length_b   1.000
_cell.length_c   1.000
_cell.angle_alpha   90.00
_cell.angle_beta   90.00
_cell.angle_gamma   90.00
#
_symmetry.space_group_name_H-M   'P 1'
#
loop_
_entity.id
_entity.type
_entity.pdbx_description
1 polymer ?
#
loop_
_entity_poly.entity_id
_entity_poly.type
_entity_poly.pdbx_seq_one_letter_code
_entity_poly.pdbx_strand_id
1 'polypeptide(L)'
;VDQANQLRHDKPARKVLKSSRWLLLRNRQNLKPEQAVHLKELLAANQSLLCVYVLRDELKRLWFYRKPAWAEKAWGQWFEQARQSGIAALQKFAERLQGYWHGIVTRCRHPLNTSVVEGINNTIKVIKRRAYGYRDEEYFFLKIRAAFPGNPR
;
A
#
# COMPACT_ATOMS: atom_id res chain seq x y z
N VAL A 1 3.47 -14.88 3.14
CA VAL A 1 2.83 -16.01 3.85
C VAL A 1 3.21 -17.32 3.15
N ASP A 2 3.21 -17.32 1.81
CA ASP A 2 3.53 -18.50 0.99
C ASP A 2 4.97 -19.01 1.17
N GLN A 3 5.97 -18.13 1.11
CA GLN A 3 7.38 -18.48 1.39
C GLN A 3 7.59 -19.03 2.82
N ALA A 4 6.96 -18.42 3.83
CA ALA A 4 6.99 -18.92 5.20
C ALA A 4 6.20 -20.24 5.37
N ASN A 5 5.31 -20.58 4.44
CA ASN A 5 4.59 -21.86 4.45
C ASN A 5 5.39 -22.96 3.72
N GLN A 6 6.22 -22.62 2.75
CA GLN A 6 7.18 -23.55 2.13
C GLN A 6 8.22 -24.04 3.16
N LEU A 7 8.63 -23.16 4.08
CA LEU A 7 9.52 -23.53 5.21
C LEU A 7 8.77 -24.17 6.39
N ARG A 8 7.59 -24.79 6.19
CA ARG A 8 6.83 -25.39 7.31
C ARG A 8 7.63 -26.44 8.09
N HIS A 9 8.52 -27.14 7.42
CA HIS A 9 9.38 -28.18 7.98
C HIS A 9 10.65 -27.62 8.65
N ASP A 10 11.10 -26.43 8.26
CA ASP A 10 12.22 -25.70 8.88
C ASP A 10 11.68 -24.63 9.84
N LYS A 11 11.42 -25.05 11.09
CA LYS A 11 10.85 -24.18 12.13
C LYS A 11 11.71 -22.93 12.41
N PRO A 12 13.06 -23.02 12.53
CA PRO A 12 13.92 -21.85 12.68
C PRO A 12 13.79 -20.85 11.52
N ALA A 13 13.96 -21.29 10.27
CA ALA A 13 13.91 -20.38 9.13
C ALA A 13 12.52 -19.78 8.92
N ARG A 14 11.46 -20.54 9.19
CA ARG A 14 10.08 -20.03 9.21
C ARG A 14 9.85 -18.95 10.26
N LYS A 15 10.41 -19.11 11.46
CA LYS A 15 10.30 -18.12 12.54
C LYS A 15 10.95 -16.80 12.13
N VAL A 16 12.14 -16.87 11.51
CA VAL A 16 12.83 -15.68 10.97
C VAL A 16 12.01 -14.98 9.90
N LEU A 17 11.45 -15.70 8.92
CA LEU A 17 10.59 -15.07 7.90
C LEU A 17 9.36 -14.39 8.50
N LYS A 18 8.71 -15.02 9.50
CA LYS A 18 7.52 -14.47 10.14
C LYS A 18 7.82 -13.25 11.01
N SER A 19 8.90 -13.27 11.77
CA SER A 19 9.29 -12.12 12.62
C SER A 19 9.76 -10.93 11.78
N SER A 20 10.35 -11.18 10.60
CA SER A 20 10.83 -10.14 9.68
C SER A 20 9.74 -9.42 8.88
N ARG A 21 8.45 -9.76 9.03
CA ARG A 21 7.35 -9.10 8.29
C ARG A 21 7.37 -7.58 8.47
N TRP A 22 7.50 -7.11 9.70
CA TRP A 22 7.51 -5.67 9.99
C TRP A 22 8.77 -4.98 9.46
N LEU A 23 9.89 -5.69 9.44
CA LEU A 23 11.13 -5.19 8.87
C LEU A 23 10.99 -4.96 7.37
N LEU A 24 10.38 -5.92 6.66
CA LEU A 24 10.10 -5.79 5.23
C LEU A 24 9.18 -4.61 4.92
N LEU A 25 8.22 -4.27 5.79
CA LEU A 25 7.25 -3.19 5.55
C LEU A 25 7.79 -1.77 5.83
N ARG A 26 8.88 -1.64 6.60
CA ARG A 26 9.45 -0.33 6.94
C ARG A 26 10.22 0.28 5.77
N ASN A 27 10.21 1.60 5.69
CA ASN A 27 11.06 2.34 4.77
C ASN A 27 12.52 2.22 5.21
N ARG A 28 13.43 1.99 4.26
CA ARG A 28 14.85 1.76 4.53
C ARG A 28 15.51 2.89 5.33
N GLN A 29 15.13 4.13 5.06
CA GLN A 29 15.60 5.33 5.78
C GLN A 29 15.21 5.38 7.27
N ASN A 30 14.21 4.59 7.70
CA ASN A 30 13.72 4.55 9.08
C ASN A 30 14.20 3.30 9.84
N LEU A 31 15.14 2.54 9.27
CA LEU A 31 15.67 1.33 9.90
C LEU A 31 16.82 1.67 10.85
N LYS A 32 16.83 1.00 12.00
CA LYS A 32 18.02 1.00 12.88
C LYS A 32 19.18 0.25 12.18
N PRO A 33 20.46 0.55 12.51
CA PRO A 33 21.61 -0.12 11.90
C PRO A 33 21.51 -1.66 11.94
N GLU A 34 21.19 -2.24 13.09
CA GLU A 34 21.00 -3.69 13.28
C GLU A 34 19.89 -4.26 12.38
N GLN A 35 18.80 -3.51 12.23
CA GLN A 35 17.67 -3.89 11.37
C GLN A 35 18.06 -3.85 9.89
N ALA A 36 18.93 -2.94 9.48
CA ALA A 36 19.42 -2.86 8.11
C ALA A 36 20.32 -4.05 7.76
N VAL A 37 21.15 -4.52 8.70
CA VAL A 37 21.95 -5.75 8.55
C VAL A 37 21.03 -6.96 8.41
N HIS A 38 20.09 -7.14 9.34
CA HIS A 38 19.12 -8.24 9.29
C HIS A 38 18.29 -8.25 8.00
N LEU A 39 17.88 -7.08 7.51
CA LEU A 39 17.18 -6.96 6.24
C LEU A 39 18.07 -7.39 5.07
N LYS A 40 19.34 -6.99 5.05
CA LYS A 40 20.27 -7.36 3.97
C LYS A 40 20.46 -8.87 3.90
N GLU A 41 20.67 -9.52 5.05
CA GLU A 41 20.79 -10.98 5.15
C GLU A 41 19.52 -11.69 4.67
N LEU A 42 18.35 -11.22 5.12
CA LEU A 42 17.05 -11.76 4.73
C LEU A 42 16.83 -11.69 3.21
N LEU A 43 17.15 -10.55 2.59
CA LEU A 43 16.97 -10.36 1.16
C LEU A 43 18.01 -11.14 0.34
N ALA A 44 19.24 -11.28 0.84
CA ALA A 44 20.26 -12.12 0.21
C ALA A 44 19.85 -13.60 0.20
N ALA A 45 19.22 -14.07 1.28
CA ALA A 45 18.76 -15.45 1.42
C ALA A 45 17.47 -15.74 0.62
N ASN A 46 16.72 -14.73 0.17
CA ASN A 46 15.45 -14.94 -0.54
C ASN A 46 15.29 -13.99 -1.73
N GLN A 47 15.65 -14.49 -2.91
CA GLN A 47 15.60 -13.73 -4.17
C GLN A 47 14.19 -13.24 -4.52
N SER A 48 13.15 -14.04 -4.25
CA SER A 48 11.77 -13.60 -4.49
C SER A 48 11.37 -12.43 -3.59
N LEU A 49 11.78 -12.45 -2.31
CA LEU A 49 11.55 -11.32 -1.40
C LEU A 49 12.35 -10.09 -1.80
N LEU A 50 13.59 -10.26 -2.26
CA LEU A 50 14.40 -9.17 -2.80
C LEU A 50 13.71 -8.51 -4.01
N CYS A 51 13.28 -9.31 -4.98
CA CYS A 51 12.56 -8.82 -6.17
C CYS A 51 11.32 -8.00 -5.77
N VAL A 52 10.45 -8.55 -4.91
CA VAL A 52 9.25 -7.83 -4.44
C VAL A 52 9.61 -6.58 -3.65
N TYR A 53 10.67 -6.63 -2.82
CA TYR A 53 11.10 -5.49 -2.01
C TYR A 53 11.56 -4.32 -2.90
N VAL A 54 12.36 -4.61 -3.92
CA VAL A 54 12.84 -3.61 -4.89
C VAL A 54 11.68 -3.05 -5.69
N LEU A 55 10.85 -3.90 -6.30
CA LEU A 55 9.72 -3.45 -7.13
C LEU A 55 8.70 -2.65 -6.32
N ARG A 56 8.47 -2.98 -5.05
CA ARG A 56 7.62 -2.16 -4.18
C ARG A 56 8.18 -0.74 -4.03
N ASP A 57 9.49 -0.59 -3.82
CA ASP A 57 10.09 0.74 -3.64
C ASP A 57 10.13 1.55 -4.93
N GLU A 58 10.31 0.90 -6.08
CA GLU A 58 10.16 1.55 -7.38
C GLU A 58 8.72 2.00 -7.61
N LEU A 59 7.73 1.17 -7.28
CA LEU A 59 6.31 1.51 -7.43
C LEU A 59 5.95 2.77 -6.63
N LYS A 60 6.47 2.93 -5.40
CA LYS A 60 6.25 4.13 -4.58
C LYS A 60 6.67 5.42 -5.29
N ARG A 61 7.68 5.37 -6.17
CA ARG A 61 8.15 6.54 -6.93
C ARG A 61 7.09 7.08 -7.88
N LEU A 62 6.15 6.24 -8.33
CA LEU A 62 5.07 6.65 -9.23
C LEU A 62 4.27 7.84 -8.69
N TRP A 63 4.06 7.89 -7.37
CA TRP A 63 3.33 8.99 -6.74
C TRP A 63 4.07 10.32 -6.85
N PHE A 64 5.39 10.35 -7.00
CA PHE A 64 6.16 11.61 -6.97
C PHE A 64 6.41 12.23 -8.35
N TYR A 65 5.98 11.58 -9.44
CA TYR A 65 6.07 12.18 -10.76
C TYR A 65 5.11 13.36 -10.92
N ARG A 66 5.60 14.46 -11.49
CA ARG A 66 4.81 15.65 -11.86
C ARG A 66 4.37 15.66 -13.33
N LYS A 67 5.01 14.85 -14.16
CA LYS A 67 4.82 14.82 -15.61
C LYS A 67 4.27 13.44 -16.01
N PRO A 68 3.05 13.37 -16.59
CA PRO A 68 2.39 12.10 -16.92
C PRO A 68 3.24 11.16 -17.78
N ALA A 69 3.91 11.69 -18.81
CA ALA A 69 4.75 10.88 -19.72
C ALA A 69 5.87 10.12 -18.99
N TRP A 70 6.49 10.72 -17.97
CA TRP A 70 7.52 10.06 -17.18
C TRP A 70 6.94 8.98 -16.25
N ALA A 71 5.76 9.24 -15.68
CA ALA A 71 5.05 8.25 -14.88
C ALA A 71 4.63 7.05 -15.72
N GLU A 72 4.14 7.28 -16.94
CA GLU A 72 3.74 6.23 -17.88
C GLU A 72 4.90 5.35 -18.32
N LYS A 73 6.05 5.95 -18.66
CA LYS A 73 7.26 5.19 -18.96
C LYS A 73 7.70 4.33 -17.77
N ALA A 74 7.74 4.92 -16.57
CA ALA A 74 8.12 4.21 -15.35
C ALA A 74 7.13 3.08 -15.02
N TRP A 75 5.83 3.31 -15.20
CA TRP A 75 4.79 2.29 -15.03
C TRP A 75 4.95 1.14 -16.02
N GLY A 76 5.14 1.42 -17.31
CA GLY A 76 5.33 0.38 -18.33
C GLY A 76 6.51 -0.53 -18.01
N GLN A 77 7.65 0.07 -17.63
CA GLN A 77 8.83 -0.68 -17.20
C GLN A 77 8.55 -1.53 -15.96
N TRP A 78 7.93 -0.93 -14.94
CA TRP A 78 7.63 -1.61 -13.68
C TRP A 78 6.64 -2.76 -13.88
N PHE A 79 5.59 -2.55 -14.67
CA PHE A 79 4.56 -3.53 -14.96
C PHE A 79 5.15 -4.76 -15.67
N GLU A 80 6.01 -4.53 -16.67
CA GLU A 80 6.67 -5.63 -17.38
C GLU A 80 7.62 -6.42 -16.46
N GLN A 81 8.41 -5.74 -15.63
CA GLN A 81 9.26 -6.40 -14.64
C GLN A 81 8.44 -7.23 -13.64
N ALA A 82 7.31 -6.70 -13.16
CA ALA A 82 6.42 -7.42 -12.26
C ALA A 82 5.80 -8.65 -12.94
N ARG A 83 5.42 -8.53 -14.21
CA ARG A 83 4.85 -9.62 -15.01
C ARG A 83 5.88 -10.72 -15.31
N GLN A 84 7.12 -10.34 -15.62
CA GLN A 84 8.22 -11.28 -15.89
C GLN A 84 8.91 -11.82 -14.63
N SER A 85 8.53 -11.35 -13.43
CA SER A 85 9.18 -11.72 -12.16
C SER A 85 9.15 -13.22 -11.80
N GLY A 86 8.25 -14.00 -12.41
CA GLY A 86 7.99 -15.39 -12.03
C GLY A 86 7.26 -15.55 -10.68
N ILE A 87 6.85 -14.44 -10.04
CA ILE A 87 6.18 -14.44 -8.73
C ILE A 87 4.69 -14.24 -8.94
N ALA A 88 3.91 -15.33 -8.90
CA ALA A 88 2.46 -15.30 -9.19
C ALA A 88 1.68 -14.24 -8.40
N ALA A 89 2.01 -14.04 -7.12
CA ALA A 89 1.36 -13.03 -6.29
C ALA A 89 1.64 -11.60 -6.77
N LEU A 90 2.85 -11.32 -7.24
CA LEU A 90 3.27 -10.02 -7.76
C LEU A 90 2.68 -9.78 -9.15
N GLN A 91 2.70 -10.78 -10.02
CA GLN A 91 2.03 -10.72 -11.34
C GLN A 91 0.55 -10.38 -11.18
N LYS A 92 -0.17 -11.13 -10.33
CA LYS A 92 -1.59 -10.89 -10.05
C LYS A 92 -1.85 -9.49 -9.45
N PHE A 93 -0.92 -8.99 -8.65
CA PHE A 93 -1.01 -7.63 -8.11
C PHE A 93 -0.84 -6.58 -9.22
N ALA A 94 0.12 -6.76 -10.12
CA ALA A 94 0.35 -5.86 -11.25
C ALA A 94 -0.88 -5.77 -12.17
N GLU A 95 -1.44 -6.92 -12.56
CA GLU A 95 -2.66 -7.00 -13.38
C GLU A 95 -3.84 -6.26 -12.75
N ARG A 96 -4.05 -6.43 -11.43
CA ARG A 96 -5.09 -5.70 -10.70
C ARG A 96 -4.83 -4.21 -10.66
N LEU A 97 -3.57 -3.82 -10.47
CA LEU A 97 -3.18 -2.42 -10.37
C LEU A 97 -3.32 -1.69 -11.70
N GLN A 98 -3.13 -2.39 -12.83
CA GLN A 98 -3.31 -1.84 -14.18
C GLN A 98 -4.72 -1.27 -14.38
N GLY A 99 -5.76 -1.92 -13.86
CA GLY A 99 -7.13 -1.40 -13.92
C GLY A 99 -7.33 -0.05 -13.22
N TYR A 100 -6.44 0.29 -12.28
CA TYR A 100 -6.47 1.57 -11.55
C TYR A 100 -5.44 2.59 -12.05
N TRP A 101 -4.65 2.25 -13.08
CA TRP A 101 -3.55 3.08 -13.58
C TRP A 101 -3.97 4.52 -13.91
N HIS A 102 -5.13 4.70 -14.53
CA HIS A 102 -5.68 6.01 -14.87
C HIS A 102 -5.80 6.94 -13.63
N GLY A 103 -6.23 6.40 -12.48
CA GLY A 103 -6.30 7.16 -11.24
C GLY A 103 -4.92 7.55 -10.70
N ILE A 104 -3.93 6.66 -10.86
CA ILE A 104 -2.55 6.89 -10.40
C ILE A 104 -1.89 8.00 -11.22
N VAL A 105 -1.97 7.95 -12.55
CA VAL A 105 -1.37 8.97 -13.43
C VAL A 105 -2.06 10.32 -13.32
N THR A 106 -3.36 10.35 -13.00
CA THR A 106 -4.12 11.59 -12.77
C THR A 106 -3.51 12.40 -11.62
N ARG A 107 -2.89 11.73 -10.63
CA ARG A 107 -2.21 12.41 -9.53
C ARG A 107 -1.10 13.36 -9.97
N CYS A 108 -0.45 13.09 -11.11
CA CYS A 108 0.58 13.96 -11.67
C CYS A 108 0.04 15.37 -11.98
N ARG A 109 -1.24 15.46 -12.38
CA ARG A 109 -1.92 16.73 -12.67
C ARG A 109 -2.62 17.29 -11.43
N HIS A 110 -3.24 16.42 -10.64
CA HIS A 110 -4.00 16.78 -9.46
C HIS A 110 -3.44 16.04 -8.25
N PRO A 111 -2.58 16.67 -7.42
CA PRO A 111 -1.93 16.01 -6.29
C PRO A 111 -2.89 15.80 -5.11
N LEU A 112 -4.01 15.14 -5.37
CA LEU A 112 -5.00 14.78 -4.38
C LEU A 112 -4.42 13.70 -3.45
N ASN A 113 -4.75 13.83 -2.18
CA ASN A 113 -4.48 12.84 -1.16
C ASN A 113 -5.81 12.42 -0.51
N THR A 114 -5.78 11.32 0.24
CA THR A 114 -6.98 10.80 0.91
C THR A 114 -7.21 11.42 2.28
N SER A 115 -6.37 12.35 2.76
CA SER A 115 -6.39 12.78 4.16
C SER A 115 -7.71 13.47 4.55
N VAL A 116 -8.26 14.31 3.66
CA VAL A 116 -9.56 14.98 3.89
C VAL A 116 -10.69 13.96 3.93
N VAL A 117 -10.72 13.04 2.97
CA VAL A 117 -11.74 11.98 2.89
C VAL A 117 -11.65 11.04 4.10
N GLU A 118 -10.44 10.69 4.53
CA GLU A 118 -10.18 9.91 5.74
C GLU A 118 -10.63 10.65 7.00
N GLY A 119 -10.36 11.95 7.10
CA GLY A 119 -10.84 12.81 8.19
C GLY A 119 -12.37 12.79 8.27
N ILE A 120 -13.04 12.99 7.14
CA ILE A 120 -14.51 12.92 7.05
C ILE A 120 -15.00 11.54 7.49
N ASN A 121 -14.43 10.46 6.95
CA ASN A 121 -14.79 9.09 7.31
C ASN A 121 -14.60 8.81 8.80
N ASN A 122 -13.55 9.35 9.42
CA ASN A 122 -13.30 9.20 10.84
C ASN A 122 -14.34 9.94 11.68
N THR A 123 -14.72 11.15 11.31
CA THR A 123 -15.80 11.90 11.96
C THR A 123 -17.14 11.16 11.82
N ILE A 124 -17.47 10.64 10.64
CA ILE A 124 -18.69 9.81 10.43
C ILE A 124 -18.67 8.59 11.35
N LYS A 125 -17.52 7.90 11.46
CA LYS A 125 -17.35 6.77 12.40
C LYS A 125 -17.51 7.22 13.86
N VAL A 126 -17.06 8.41 14.24
CA VAL A 126 -17.27 8.96 15.59
C VAL A 126 -18.76 9.23 15.84
N ILE A 127 -19.46 9.86 14.89
CA ILE A 127 -20.92 10.12 14.98
C ILE A 127 -21.67 8.80 15.21
N LYS A 128 -21.39 7.77 14.39
CA LYS A 128 -21.97 6.43 14.55
C LYS A 128 -21.65 5.81 15.92
N ARG A 129 -20.41 5.90 16.39
CA ARG A 129 -19.99 5.33 17.70
C ARG A 129 -20.65 6.04 18.88
N ARG A 130 -20.78 7.36 18.84
CA ARG A 130 -21.41 8.16 19.92
C ARG A 130 -22.89 7.83 20.11
N ALA A 131 -23.57 7.45 19.03
CA ALA A 131 -24.97 7.04 19.07
C ALA A 131 -25.17 5.55 19.39
N TYR A 132 -24.10 4.77 19.53
CA TYR A 132 -24.15 3.30 19.60
C TYR A 132 -24.85 2.67 18.38
N GLY A 133 -24.70 3.31 17.21
CA GLY A 133 -25.38 2.95 15.97
C GLY A 133 -26.67 3.74 15.74
N TYR A 134 -27.11 3.77 14.48
CA TYR A 134 -28.37 4.37 14.08
C TYR A 134 -29.23 3.27 13.44
N ARG A 135 -30.53 3.24 13.77
CA ARG A 135 -31.50 2.33 13.17
C ARG A 135 -32.13 2.92 11.90
N ASP A 136 -32.19 4.25 11.85
CA ASP A 136 -32.70 5.04 10.73
C ASP A 136 -31.50 5.60 9.94
N GLU A 137 -31.37 5.17 8.69
CA GLU A 137 -30.29 5.62 7.81
C GLU A 137 -30.47 7.07 7.38
N GLU A 138 -31.70 7.53 7.14
CA GLU A 138 -31.99 8.90 6.74
C GLU A 138 -31.58 9.87 7.85
N TYR A 139 -31.95 9.56 9.09
CA TYR A 139 -31.52 10.33 10.25
C TYR A 139 -29.99 10.32 10.44
N PHE A 140 -29.33 9.20 10.17
CA PHE A 140 -27.87 9.14 10.18
C PHE A 140 -27.25 10.05 9.13
N PHE A 141 -27.76 10.05 7.89
CA PHE A 141 -27.30 10.97 6.84
C PHE A 141 -27.56 12.44 7.20
N LEU A 142 -28.68 12.76 7.85
CA LEU A 142 -28.93 14.11 8.37
C LEU A 142 -27.88 14.54 9.40
N LYS A 143 -27.48 13.64 10.31
CA LYS A 143 -26.38 13.92 11.27
C LYS A 143 -25.05 14.14 10.58
N ILE A 144 -24.75 13.38 9.53
CA ILE A 144 -23.53 13.58 8.72
C ILE A 144 -23.58 14.95 8.03
N ARG A 145 -24.68 15.29 7.35
CA ARG A 145 -24.83 16.59 6.65
C ARG A 145 -24.73 17.76 7.63
N ALA A 146 -25.31 17.64 8.82
CA ALA A 146 -25.20 18.66 9.87
C ALA A 146 -23.75 18.85 10.36
N ALA A 147 -22.93 17.79 10.39
CA ALA A 147 -21.52 17.88 10.75
C ALA A 147 -20.63 18.46 9.63
N PHE A 148 -21.11 18.46 8.39
CA PHE A 148 -20.42 18.99 7.21
C PHE A 148 -21.35 19.90 6.40
N PRO A 149 -21.70 21.10 6.88
CA PRO A 149 -22.67 21.98 6.23
C PRO A 149 -22.23 22.53 4.86
N GLY A 150 -21.02 22.18 4.39
CA GLY A 150 -20.40 22.76 3.20
C GLY A 150 -19.82 24.14 3.49
N ASN A 151 -19.09 24.71 2.52
CA ASN A 151 -18.74 26.12 2.58
C ASN A 151 -19.99 26.91 2.18
N PRO A 152 -20.50 27.84 3.02
CA PRO A 152 -21.48 28.81 2.57
C PRO A 152 -20.79 29.64 1.47
N ARG A 153 -21.17 29.39 0.22
CA ARG A 153 -20.81 30.26 -0.90
C ARG A 153 -21.74 31.45 -0.92
#